data_AF-A0A0F9I4B4-F1
#
_entry.id   AF-A0A0F9I4B4-F1
#
_cell.length_a   1.000
_cell.length_b   1.000
_cell.length_c   1.000
_cell.angle_alpha   90.00
_cell.angle_beta   90.00
_cell.angle_gamma   90.00
#
_symmetry.space_group_name_H-M   'P 1'
#
loop_
_entity.id
_entity.type
_entity.pdbx_description
1 polymer ?
#
loop_
_entity_poly.entity_id
_entity_poly.type
_entity_poly.pdbx_seq_one_letter_code
_entity_poly.pdbx_strand_id
1 'polypeptide(L)'
;MEQVMCKRCVMDNTDPDIIFDKNGFCNHCTEAIRELSSFPFNLTKLQKEEELKKIISTIKKRGTRHKKYDCVVGVSGGVDSSYVIYLVKKFGLRPLAVHLDNEWDTEISVNNIESILKKENIDFINQKVNWEEFRDIQLSFLKAGVPDLEIPSDHAIFTYLFEVAAKNNIRYVINGSNTATESILPLRWSNGLSDWKYIKYIQKKFGSKKIETFPINGVFNVLKTHLIKRIKNIRILNYIDYNKEETLKILEKEYSYKRYNKKHGESVYTYFLQSYILPKRFNFDKRKGHLSSLICSNQITRDEALTSLKKELL
;
A
#
# COMPACT_ATOMS: atom_id res chain seq x y z
N MET A 1 22.70 -17.04 -16.55
CA MET A 1 22.63 -15.75 -17.28
C MET A 1 23.50 -14.76 -16.54
N GLU A 2 24.25 -13.93 -17.26
CA GLU A 2 24.96 -12.80 -16.68
C GLU A 2 23.95 -11.82 -16.05
N GLN A 3 24.29 -11.24 -14.89
CA GLN A 3 23.41 -10.28 -14.24
C GLN A 3 23.44 -8.96 -15.01
N VAL A 4 22.28 -8.52 -15.51
CA VAL A 4 22.15 -7.28 -16.28
C VAL A 4 21.25 -6.33 -15.53
N MET A 5 21.79 -5.16 -15.17
CA MET A 5 21.09 -4.11 -14.43
C MET A 5 20.83 -2.89 -15.31
N CYS A 6 19.67 -2.27 -15.12
CA CYS A 6 19.29 -1.03 -15.78
C CYS A 6 20.32 0.08 -15.51
N LYS A 7 20.65 0.85 -16.54
CA LYS A 7 21.57 2.00 -16.42
C LYS A 7 20.91 3.24 -15.82
N ARG A 8 19.58 3.34 -15.86
CA ARG A 8 18.81 4.50 -15.33
C ARG A 8 18.27 4.28 -13.92
N CYS A 9 17.83 3.06 -13.60
CA CYS A 9 17.38 2.70 -12.26
C CYS A 9 18.21 1.52 -11.72
N VAL A 10 17.69 0.73 -10.77
CA VAL A 10 18.39 -0.44 -10.19
C VAL A 10 17.63 -1.75 -10.38
N MET A 11 16.59 -1.77 -11.21
CA MET A 11 15.98 -3.01 -11.69
C MET A 11 16.95 -3.81 -12.55
N ASP A 12 16.88 -5.13 -12.47
CA ASP A 12 17.74 -6.06 -13.20
C ASP A 12 16.97 -7.30 -13.66
N ASN A 13 17.66 -8.20 -14.35
CA ASN A 13 17.13 -9.45 -14.89
C ASN A 13 16.80 -10.54 -13.85
N THR A 14 16.69 -10.19 -12.56
CA THR A 14 15.98 -11.05 -11.60
C THR A 14 14.46 -10.99 -11.80
N ASP A 15 13.96 -9.92 -12.43
CA ASP A 15 12.62 -9.92 -12.99
C ASP A 15 12.62 -10.60 -14.37
N PRO A 16 11.90 -11.73 -14.54
CA PRO A 16 11.87 -12.45 -15.82
C PRO A 16 11.19 -11.67 -16.96
N ASP A 17 10.37 -10.66 -16.64
CA ASP A 17 9.63 -9.86 -17.63
C ASP A 17 10.33 -8.53 -17.94
N ILE A 18 11.58 -8.33 -17.49
CA ILE A 18 12.34 -7.10 -17.76
C ILE A 18 12.81 -7.06 -19.21
N ILE A 19 12.63 -5.92 -19.86
CA ILE A 19 13.08 -5.66 -21.23
C ILE A 19 13.93 -4.41 -21.24
N PHE A 20 15.14 -4.50 -21.80
CA PHE A 20 16.05 -3.38 -21.94
C PHE A 20 16.01 -2.79 -23.36
N ASP A 21 16.02 -1.47 -23.45
CA ASP A 21 16.21 -0.77 -24.73
C ASP A 21 17.71 -0.72 -25.13
N LYS A 22 17.99 -0.14 -26.31
CA LYS A 22 19.36 0.03 -26.83
C LYS A 22 20.28 0.87 -25.94
N ASN A 23 19.71 1.68 -25.04
CA ASN A 23 20.45 2.51 -24.08
C ASN A 23 20.71 1.77 -22.77
N GLY A 24 20.16 0.56 -22.59
CA GLY A 24 20.22 -0.20 -21.33
C GLY A 24 19.19 0.26 -20.30
N PHE A 25 18.10 0.89 -20.72
CA PHE A 25 17.00 1.29 -19.84
C PHE A 25 15.87 0.26 -19.87
N CYS A 26 15.38 -0.13 -18.70
CA CYS A 26 14.33 -1.14 -18.60
C CYS A 26 12.93 -0.55 -18.82
N ASN A 27 12.01 -1.40 -19.30
CA ASN A 27 10.57 -1.12 -19.43
C ASN A 27 9.94 -0.53 -18.16
N HIS A 28 10.28 -1.05 -16.97
CA HIS A 28 9.70 -0.58 -15.70
C HIS A 28 9.94 0.90 -15.41
N CYS A 29 11.19 1.37 -15.50
CA CYS A 29 11.48 2.79 -15.26
C CYS A 29 10.99 3.68 -16.41
N THR A 30 10.89 3.16 -17.64
CA THR A 30 10.24 3.90 -18.73
C THR A 30 8.77 4.15 -18.42
N GLU A 31 8.06 3.11 -17.96
CA GLU A 31 6.66 3.20 -17.58
C GLU A 31 6.45 4.13 -16.38
N ALA A 32 7.26 3.95 -15.32
CA ALA A 32 7.17 4.78 -14.13
C ALA A 32 7.37 6.28 -14.44
N ILE A 33 8.33 6.62 -15.30
CA ILE A 33 8.55 8.01 -15.74
C ILE A 33 7.37 8.52 -16.56
N ARG A 34 6.75 7.68 -17.41
CA ARG A 34 5.54 8.05 -18.16
C ARG A 34 4.37 8.35 -17.22
N GLU A 35 4.14 7.51 -16.22
CA GLU A 35 3.11 7.75 -15.20
C GLU A 35 3.39 9.02 -14.39
N LEU A 36 4.64 9.24 -13.99
CA LEU A 36 5.08 10.45 -13.27
C LEU A 36 5.11 11.71 -14.15
N SER A 37 4.96 11.56 -15.47
CA SER A 37 4.77 12.67 -16.41
C SER A 37 3.31 12.87 -16.80
N SER A 38 2.39 12.11 -16.19
CA SER A 38 0.95 12.16 -16.43
C SER A 38 0.22 12.86 -15.28
N PHE A 39 -1.08 13.13 -15.45
CA PHE A 39 -1.90 13.71 -14.39
C PHE A 39 -1.96 12.79 -13.15
N PRO A 40 -1.85 13.31 -11.92
CA PRO A 40 -1.69 14.73 -11.54
C PRO A 40 -0.23 15.19 -11.39
N PHE A 41 0.76 14.37 -11.75
CA PHE A 41 2.19 14.68 -11.54
C PHE A 41 2.74 15.72 -12.52
N ASN A 42 2.14 15.86 -13.70
CA ASN A 42 2.45 16.92 -14.67
C ASN A 42 1.97 18.32 -14.26
N LEU A 43 1.23 18.44 -13.15
CA LEU A 43 0.72 19.71 -12.64
C LEU A 43 1.79 20.45 -11.83
N THR A 44 1.75 21.78 -11.89
CA THR A 44 2.50 22.63 -10.96
C THR A 44 1.96 22.48 -9.53
N LYS A 45 2.74 22.89 -8.52
CA LYS A 45 2.32 22.85 -7.11
C LYS A 45 0.97 23.55 -6.86
N LEU A 46 0.77 24.74 -7.42
CA LEU A 46 -0.49 25.48 -7.29
C LEU A 46 -1.67 24.72 -7.91
N GLN A 47 -1.48 24.14 -9.09
CA GLN A 47 -2.52 23.34 -9.76
C GLN A 47 -2.86 22.07 -8.97
N LYS A 48 -1.86 21.38 -8.40
CA LYS A 48 -2.09 20.24 -7.50
C LYS A 48 -2.93 20.64 -6.28
N GLU A 49 -2.61 21.78 -5.66
CA GLU A 49 -3.39 22.30 -4.53
C GLU A 49 -4.84 22.63 -4.92
N GLU A 50 -5.08 23.16 -6.11
CA GLU A 50 -6.43 23.42 -6.62
C GLU A 50 -7.22 22.14 -6.87
N GLU A 51 -6.61 21.13 -7.52
CA GLU A 51 -7.24 19.83 -7.73
C GLU A 51 -7.54 19.13 -6.40
N LEU A 52 -6.61 19.20 -5.45
CA LEU A 52 -6.82 18.68 -4.11
C LEU A 52 -7.98 19.39 -3.41
N LYS A 53 -8.05 20.72 -3.47
CA LYS A 53 -9.19 21.49 -2.92
C LYS A 53 -10.51 21.06 -3.54
N LYS A 54 -10.57 20.81 -4.86
CA LYS A 54 -11.76 20.29 -5.55
C LYS A 54 -12.16 18.91 -5.02
N ILE A 55 -11.21 18.00 -4.84
CA ILE A 55 -11.43 16.67 -4.27
C ILE A 55 -11.99 16.77 -2.85
N ILE A 56 -11.33 17.53 -1.98
CA ILE A 56 -11.75 17.73 -0.58
C ILE A 56 -13.15 18.36 -0.51
N SER A 57 -13.42 19.39 -1.31
CA SER A 57 -14.75 20.03 -1.39
C SER A 57 -15.82 19.03 -1.82
N THR A 58 -15.52 18.17 -2.79
CA THR A 58 -16.44 17.12 -3.26
C THR A 58 -16.69 16.06 -2.18
N ILE A 59 -15.67 15.71 -1.40
CA ILE A 59 -15.80 14.79 -0.26
C ILE A 59 -16.72 15.39 0.79
N LYS A 60 -16.45 16.62 1.24
CA LYS A 60 -17.26 17.35 2.25
C LYS A 60 -18.71 17.53 1.82
N LYS A 61 -18.96 17.96 0.58
CA LYS A 61 -20.32 18.16 0.05
C LYS A 61 -21.15 16.87 0.08
N ARG A 62 -20.53 15.72 -0.13
CA ARG A 62 -21.21 14.41 -0.09
C ARG A 62 -21.27 13.81 1.32
N GLY A 63 -20.33 14.16 2.18
CA GLY A 63 -20.37 13.91 3.63
C GLY A 63 -21.27 14.91 4.34
N THR A 64 -22.53 15.04 3.89
CA THR A 64 -23.48 16.09 4.30
C THR A 64 -23.60 16.27 5.82
N ARG A 65 -24.20 17.39 6.25
CA ARG A 65 -24.41 17.83 7.65
C ARG A 65 -24.98 16.76 8.61
N HIS A 66 -25.59 15.70 8.10
CA HIS A 66 -26.20 14.62 8.87
C HIS A 66 -25.38 13.31 8.94
N LYS A 67 -24.23 13.23 8.27
CA LYS A 67 -23.33 12.07 8.37
C LYS A 67 -22.25 12.34 9.41
N LYS A 68 -21.90 11.30 10.17
CA LYS A 68 -20.80 11.36 11.15
C LYS A 68 -19.42 11.45 10.46
N TYR A 69 -19.26 10.76 9.32
CA TYR A 69 -17.98 10.63 8.61
C TYR A 69 -18.08 11.05 7.15
N ASP A 70 -16.98 11.61 6.63
CA ASP A 70 -16.84 12.03 5.24
C ASP A 70 -16.12 10.98 4.39
N CYS A 71 -15.17 10.24 5.00
CA CYS A 71 -14.34 9.25 4.36
C CYS A 71 -13.95 8.11 5.33
N VAL A 72 -13.58 6.97 4.75
CA VAL A 72 -12.85 5.89 5.44
C VAL A 72 -11.37 6.05 5.13
N VAL A 73 -10.51 5.86 6.13
CA VAL A 73 -9.05 5.85 5.96
C VAL A 73 -8.50 4.55 6.50
N GLY A 74 -7.79 3.81 5.65
CA GLY A 74 -7.03 2.64 6.08
C GLY A 74 -5.75 3.06 6.81
N VAL A 75 -5.53 2.54 8.01
CA VAL A 75 -4.32 2.81 8.82
C VAL A 75 -3.55 1.53 9.09
N SER A 76 -2.22 1.61 8.99
CA SER A 76 -1.30 0.46 9.13
C SER A 76 -0.12 0.75 10.06
N GLY A 77 -0.08 1.94 10.68
CA GLY A 77 1.11 2.41 11.40
C GLY A 77 2.29 2.78 10.47
N GLY A 78 2.21 2.46 9.18
CA GLY A 78 3.16 2.86 8.15
C GLY A 78 3.07 4.35 7.81
N VAL A 79 4.19 4.90 7.33
CA VAL A 79 4.38 6.34 7.15
C VAL A 79 3.34 6.97 6.22
N ASP A 80 3.02 6.31 5.12
CA ASP A 80 2.11 6.85 4.11
C ASP A 80 0.69 6.95 4.67
N SER A 81 0.22 5.90 5.36
CA SER A 81 -1.11 5.87 5.97
C SER A 81 -1.26 6.86 7.13
N SER A 82 -0.23 7.01 7.96
CA SER A 82 -0.20 8.01 9.04
C SER A 82 -0.21 9.42 8.47
N TYR A 83 0.50 9.68 7.38
CA TYR A 83 0.47 10.98 6.75
C TYR A 83 -0.87 11.31 6.09
N VAL A 84 -1.57 10.30 5.56
CA VAL A 84 -2.96 10.48 5.12
C VAL A 84 -3.85 10.95 6.26
N ILE A 85 -3.71 10.38 7.47
CA ILE A 85 -4.46 10.84 8.66
C ILE A 85 -4.16 12.32 8.96
N TYR A 86 -2.88 12.71 9.00
CA TYR A 86 -2.47 14.11 9.16
C TYR A 86 -3.16 15.02 8.12
N LEU A 87 -3.12 14.64 6.85
CA LEU A 87 -3.67 15.44 5.75
C LEU A 87 -5.19 15.57 5.83
N VAL A 88 -5.93 14.48 6.01
CA VAL A 88 -7.40 14.53 6.05
C VAL A 88 -7.88 15.41 7.21
N LYS A 89 -7.19 15.38 8.35
CA LYS A 89 -7.47 16.23 9.50
C LYS A 89 -7.12 17.69 9.23
N LYS A 90 -5.94 17.96 8.64
CA LYS A 90 -5.53 19.30 8.21
C LYS A 90 -6.52 19.93 7.22
N PHE A 91 -7.13 19.12 6.36
CA PHE A 91 -8.17 19.56 5.43
C PHE A 91 -9.57 19.64 6.06
N GLY A 92 -9.72 19.34 7.35
CA GLY A 92 -10.98 19.40 8.09
C GLY A 92 -12.01 18.38 7.63
N LEU A 93 -11.57 17.20 7.16
CA LEU A 93 -12.44 16.05 6.96
C LEU A 93 -12.66 15.31 8.29
N ARG A 94 -13.76 14.57 8.37
CA ARG A 94 -14.10 13.68 9.48
C ARG A 94 -13.87 12.23 9.03
N PRO A 95 -12.66 11.67 9.21
CA PRO A 95 -12.37 10.30 8.83
C PRO A 95 -12.94 9.30 9.85
N LEU A 96 -13.33 8.13 9.36
CA LEU A 96 -13.39 6.90 10.14
C LEU A 96 -12.11 6.11 9.85
N ALA A 97 -11.23 5.98 10.85
CA ALA A 97 -10.01 5.18 10.71
C ALA A 97 -10.35 3.69 10.84
N VAL A 98 -9.77 2.88 9.96
CA VAL A 98 -10.02 1.44 9.91
C VAL A 98 -8.69 0.71 9.75
N HIS A 99 -8.49 -0.29 10.59
CA HIS A 99 -7.38 -1.20 10.55
C HIS A 99 -7.90 -2.64 10.54
N LEU A 100 -7.26 -3.49 9.75
CA LEU A 100 -7.47 -4.93 9.80
C LEU A 100 -6.21 -5.54 10.41
N ASP A 101 -6.33 -6.00 11.64
CA ASP A 101 -5.28 -6.68 12.39
C ASP A 101 -5.25 -8.15 11.93
N ASN A 102 -4.17 -8.50 11.23
CA ASN A 102 -3.90 -9.84 10.74
C ASN A 102 -2.94 -10.63 11.66
N GLU A 103 -2.78 -10.16 12.90
CA GLU A 103 -1.91 -10.65 13.96
C GLU A 103 -0.40 -10.55 13.68
N TRP A 104 0.01 -9.75 12.70
CA TRP A 104 1.42 -9.55 12.34
C TRP A 104 1.96 -8.16 12.64
N ASP A 105 1.16 -7.25 13.20
CA ASP A 105 1.59 -5.90 13.53
C ASP A 105 2.70 -5.90 14.60
N THR A 106 3.71 -5.06 14.38
CA THR A 106 4.72 -4.79 15.40
C THR A 106 4.19 -3.85 16.47
N GLU A 107 4.78 -3.88 17.67
CA GLU A 107 4.46 -2.91 18.72
C GLU A 107 4.66 -1.47 18.26
N ILE A 108 5.64 -1.23 17.37
CA ILE A 108 5.87 0.09 16.77
C ILE A 108 4.68 0.51 15.90
N SER A 109 4.13 -0.40 15.08
CA SER A 109 2.93 -0.17 14.27
C SER A 109 1.74 0.22 15.13
N VAL A 110 1.44 -0.59 16.15
CA VAL A 110 0.32 -0.34 17.08
C VAL A 110 0.47 1.01 17.77
N ASN A 111 1.66 1.30 18.31
CA ASN A 111 1.94 2.59 18.97
C ASN A 111 1.77 3.78 18.01
N ASN A 112 2.24 3.66 16.77
CA ASN A 112 2.11 4.72 15.77
C ASN A 112 0.64 4.96 15.36
N ILE A 113 -0.18 3.91 15.27
CA ILE A 113 -1.63 4.02 15.04
C ILE A 113 -2.30 4.71 16.23
N GLU A 114 -2.03 4.25 17.45
CA GLU A 114 -2.66 4.80 18.64
C GLU A 114 -2.30 6.27 18.87
N SER A 115 -1.01 6.64 18.70
CA SER A 115 -0.55 8.00 18.97
C SER A 115 -1.22 9.03 18.05
N ILE A 116 -1.32 8.73 16.75
CA ILE A 116 -1.90 9.64 15.77
C ILE A 116 -3.42 9.75 15.93
N LEU A 117 -4.12 8.62 16.10
CA LEU A 117 -5.58 8.61 16.20
C LEU A 117 -6.06 9.25 17.50
N LYS A 118 -5.34 9.04 18.61
CA LYS A 118 -5.65 9.67 19.90
C LYS A 118 -5.43 11.18 19.85
N LYS A 119 -4.30 11.65 19.30
CA LYS A 119 -4.02 13.10 19.19
C LYS A 119 -5.04 13.80 18.29
N GLU A 120 -5.45 13.17 17.20
CA GLU A 120 -6.42 13.75 16.25
C GLU A 120 -7.89 13.52 16.63
N ASN A 121 -8.16 12.80 17.72
CA ASN A 121 -9.49 12.42 18.18
C ASN A 121 -10.34 11.81 17.05
N ILE A 122 -9.83 10.73 16.44
CA ILE A 122 -10.46 10.04 15.30
C ILE A 122 -11.07 8.74 15.79
N ASP A 123 -12.32 8.48 15.39
CA ASP A 123 -12.96 7.20 15.62
C ASP A 123 -12.23 6.08 14.86
N PHE A 124 -12.04 4.96 15.54
CA PHE A 124 -11.21 3.88 15.08
C PHE A 124 -11.95 2.54 15.13
N ILE A 125 -11.85 1.77 14.04
CA ILE A 125 -12.28 0.38 13.97
C ILE A 125 -11.04 -0.48 13.79
N ASN A 126 -10.74 -1.32 14.77
CA ASN A 126 -9.79 -2.42 14.63
C ASN A 126 -10.56 -3.73 14.43
N GLN A 127 -10.41 -4.35 13.27
CA GLN A 127 -10.99 -5.66 12.98
C GLN A 127 -9.89 -6.71 12.98
N LYS A 128 -9.99 -7.67 13.90
CA LYS A 128 -9.13 -8.85 13.90
C LYS A 128 -9.65 -9.89 12.93
N VAL A 129 -8.77 -10.51 12.16
CA VAL A 129 -9.12 -11.69 11.37
C VAL A 129 -9.32 -12.91 12.28
N ASN A 130 -10.03 -13.92 11.81
CA ASN A 130 -9.98 -15.23 12.46
C ASN A 130 -8.58 -15.82 12.23
N TRP A 131 -7.74 -15.79 13.27
CA TRP A 131 -6.35 -16.24 13.18
C TRP A 131 -6.18 -17.66 12.66
N GLU A 132 -7.00 -18.57 13.17
CA GLU A 132 -6.95 -19.98 12.82
C GLU A 132 -7.24 -20.22 11.33
N GLU A 133 -8.15 -19.43 10.76
CA GLU A 133 -8.47 -19.42 9.33
C GLU A 133 -7.36 -18.72 8.52
N PHE A 134 -6.95 -17.52 8.95
CA PHE A 134 -5.98 -16.69 8.23
C PHE A 134 -4.59 -17.34 8.15
N ARG A 135 -4.11 -17.94 9.25
CA ARG A 135 -2.82 -18.65 9.25
C ARG A 135 -2.83 -19.85 8.30
N ASP A 136 -3.96 -20.56 8.18
CA ASP A 136 -4.07 -21.71 7.28
C ASP A 136 -4.07 -21.25 5.82
N ILE A 137 -4.70 -20.12 5.52
CA ILE A 137 -4.59 -19.46 4.21
C ILE A 137 -3.14 -19.09 3.92
N GLN A 138 -2.43 -18.40 4.81
CA GLN A 138 -1.01 -18.06 4.60
C GLN A 138 -0.13 -19.31 4.43
N LEU A 139 -0.37 -20.35 5.22
CA LEU A 139 0.33 -21.64 5.10
C LEU A 139 0.06 -22.31 3.75
N SER A 140 -1.17 -22.24 3.24
CA SER A 140 -1.52 -22.78 1.92
C SER A 140 -0.74 -22.09 0.79
N PHE A 141 -0.53 -20.77 0.89
CA PHE A 141 0.29 -19.99 -0.04
C PHE A 141 1.78 -20.37 0.04
N LEU A 142 2.31 -20.55 1.26
CA LEU A 142 3.68 -21.02 1.47
C LEU A 142 3.91 -22.42 0.85
N LYS A 143 2.96 -23.34 1.04
CA LYS A 143 2.96 -24.69 0.45
C LYS A 143 2.83 -24.67 -1.07
N ALA A 144 1.98 -23.79 -1.61
CA ALA A 144 1.83 -23.60 -3.05
C ALA A 144 3.12 -23.13 -3.73
N GLY A 145 4.00 -22.47 -2.96
CA GLY A 145 5.30 -22.04 -3.45
C GLY A 145 5.23 -20.89 -4.44
N VAL A 146 4.22 -20.03 -4.28
CA VAL A 146 4.03 -18.82 -5.08
C VAL A 146 4.77 -17.63 -4.44
N PRO A 147 5.22 -16.63 -5.22
CA PRO A 147 5.85 -15.43 -4.67
C PRO A 147 4.83 -14.46 -4.04
N ASP A 148 3.54 -14.57 -4.39
CA ASP A 148 2.48 -13.64 -3.99
C ASP A 148 1.93 -13.89 -2.57
N LEU A 149 2.82 -14.10 -1.61
CA LEU A 149 2.50 -14.55 -0.25
C LEU A 149 1.72 -13.52 0.59
N GLU A 150 1.77 -12.23 0.23
CA GLU A 150 1.02 -11.15 0.91
C GLU A 150 -0.40 -10.94 0.37
N ILE A 151 -0.77 -11.58 -0.75
CA ILE A 151 -2.09 -11.40 -1.35
C ILE A 151 -3.25 -11.67 -0.38
N PRO A 152 -3.20 -12.67 0.52
CA PRO A 152 -4.23 -12.83 1.55
C PRO A 152 -4.40 -11.60 2.45
N SER A 153 -3.31 -11.00 2.93
CA SER A 153 -3.34 -9.79 3.77
C SER A 153 -3.97 -8.63 2.99
N ASP A 154 -3.41 -8.34 1.82
CA ASP A 154 -3.82 -7.21 0.99
C ASP A 154 -5.29 -7.31 0.55
N HIS A 155 -5.73 -8.52 0.17
CA HIS A 155 -7.10 -8.80 -0.20
C HIS A 155 -8.06 -8.53 0.96
N ALA A 156 -7.73 -9.04 2.15
CA ALA A 156 -8.57 -8.88 3.33
C ALA A 156 -8.68 -7.40 3.72
N ILE A 157 -7.55 -6.68 3.75
CA ILE A 157 -7.50 -5.24 4.09
C ILE A 157 -8.38 -4.45 3.12
N PHE A 158 -8.16 -4.61 1.81
CA PHE A 158 -8.90 -3.85 0.81
C PHE A 158 -10.40 -4.16 0.86
N THR A 159 -10.76 -5.44 0.98
CA THR A 159 -12.16 -5.87 1.07
C THR A 159 -12.84 -5.25 2.28
N TYR A 160 -12.20 -5.33 3.45
CA TYR A 160 -12.77 -4.86 4.70
C TYR A 160 -12.97 -3.33 4.69
N LEU A 161 -12.01 -2.55 4.17
CA LEU A 161 -12.15 -1.09 4.03
C LEU A 161 -13.38 -0.71 3.20
N PHE A 162 -13.62 -1.41 2.10
CA PHE A 162 -14.77 -1.17 1.22
C PHE A 162 -16.08 -1.63 1.86
N GLU A 163 -16.07 -2.72 2.62
CA GLU A 163 -17.23 -3.15 3.40
C GLU A 163 -17.62 -2.13 4.46
N VAL A 164 -16.65 -1.62 5.23
CA VAL A 164 -16.90 -0.59 6.26
C VAL A 164 -17.46 0.67 5.60
N ALA A 165 -16.88 1.11 4.47
CA ALA A 165 -17.40 2.24 3.72
C ALA A 165 -18.86 2.00 3.24
N ALA A 166 -19.15 0.81 2.70
CA ALA A 166 -20.49 0.44 2.24
C ALA A 166 -21.52 0.37 3.38
N LYS A 167 -21.15 -0.24 4.52
CA LYS A 167 -21.98 -0.38 5.73
C LYS A 167 -22.33 0.99 6.33
N ASN A 168 -21.37 1.91 6.34
CA ASN A 168 -21.56 3.28 6.87
C ASN A 168 -22.07 4.28 5.83
N ASN A 169 -22.44 3.85 4.62
CA ASN A 169 -22.84 4.74 3.51
C ASN A 169 -21.83 5.87 3.22
N ILE A 170 -20.54 5.55 3.35
CA ILE A 170 -19.42 6.44 3.04
C ILE A 170 -18.95 6.15 1.61
N ARG A 171 -18.79 7.20 0.80
CA ARG A 171 -18.48 7.06 -0.63
C ARG A 171 -16.99 7.12 -0.94
N TYR A 172 -16.15 7.53 0.00
CA TYR A 172 -14.74 7.76 -0.24
C TYR A 172 -13.89 6.93 0.71
N VAL A 173 -13.01 6.12 0.13
CA VAL A 173 -11.91 5.48 0.84
C VAL A 173 -10.65 6.23 0.43
N ILE A 174 -9.86 6.69 1.40
CA ILE A 174 -8.58 7.37 1.17
C ILE A 174 -7.48 6.45 1.70
N ASN A 175 -6.46 6.20 0.89
CA ASN A 175 -5.34 5.34 1.27
C ASN A 175 -3.99 6.01 0.94
N GLY A 176 -2.91 5.45 1.51
CA GLY A 176 -1.54 5.96 1.39
C GLY A 176 -0.78 5.52 0.14
N SER A 177 -1.35 4.69 -0.74
CA SER A 177 -0.62 4.27 -1.96
C SER A 177 -0.35 5.47 -2.87
N ASN A 178 0.86 5.56 -3.40
CA ASN A 178 1.27 6.70 -4.22
C ASN A 178 2.27 6.32 -5.31
N THR A 179 2.18 6.95 -6.48
CA THR A 179 3.00 6.58 -7.64
C THR A 179 4.46 7.00 -7.45
N ALA A 180 4.72 8.05 -6.67
CA ALA A 180 6.08 8.54 -6.41
C ALA A 180 6.96 7.47 -5.74
N THR A 181 6.43 6.69 -4.81
CA THR A 181 7.23 5.68 -4.08
C THR A 181 6.93 4.22 -4.47
N GLU A 182 5.90 3.98 -5.29
CA GLU A 182 5.39 2.62 -5.59
C GLU A 182 5.07 2.38 -7.08
N SER A 183 5.62 3.19 -8.00
CA SER A 183 5.43 3.04 -9.46
C SER A 183 5.99 1.76 -10.07
N ILE A 184 6.91 1.06 -9.39
CA ILE A 184 7.60 -0.11 -9.95
C ILE A 184 7.39 -1.31 -9.03
N LEU A 185 6.55 -2.24 -9.49
CA LEU A 185 6.35 -3.56 -8.91
C LEU A 185 6.15 -4.57 -10.05
N PRO A 186 7.14 -5.44 -10.33
CA PRO A 186 6.99 -6.45 -11.37
C PRO A 186 5.81 -7.37 -11.09
N LEU A 187 4.99 -7.62 -12.12
CA LEU A 187 3.78 -8.44 -12.01
C LEU A 187 4.07 -9.87 -11.51
N ARG A 188 5.24 -10.41 -11.84
CA ARG A 188 5.68 -11.74 -11.39
C ARG A 188 6.08 -11.81 -9.93
N TRP A 189 6.34 -10.68 -9.29
CA TRP A 189 6.75 -10.63 -7.89
C TRP A 189 5.56 -10.53 -6.94
N SER A 190 4.44 -9.94 -7.39
CA SER A 190 3.23 -9.77 -6.60
C SER A 190 2.08 -9.35 -7.52
N ASN A 191 1.07 -10.21 -7.71
CA ASN A 191 -0.17 -9.86 -8.42
C ASN A 191 -1.38 -10.62 -7.85
N GLY A 192 -2.59 -10.10 -8.08
CA GLY A 192 -3.85 -10.78 -7.72
C GLY A 192 -4.53 -10.27 -6.45
N LEU A 193 -4.24 -9.04 -6.01
CA LEU A 193 -4.83 -8.44 -4.79
C LEU A 193 -6.37 -8.51 -4.77
N SER A 194 -7.01 -8.37 -5.93
CA SER A 194 -8.47 -8.46 -6.07
C SER A 194 -8.99 -9.86 -6.41
N ASP A 195 -8.12 -10.85 -6.66
CA ASP A 195 -8.50 -12.17 -7.15
C ASP A 195 -8.83 -13.14 -6.00
N TRP A 196 -10.08 -13.05 -5.53
CA TRP A 196 -10.60 -14.01 -4.56
C TRP A 196 -10.57 -15.47 -5.09
N LYS A 197 -10.71 -15.69 -6.40
CA LYS A 197 -10.70 -17.05 -6.95
C LYS A 197 -9.31 -17.67 -6.83
N TYR A 198 -8.25 -16.87 -6.98
CA TYR A 198 -6.87 -17.29 -6.75
C TYR A 198 -6.65 -17.77 -5.31
N ILE A 199 -7.05 -16.97 -4.32
CA ILE A 199 -6.97 -17.33 -2.89
C ILE A 199 -7.76 -18.62 -2.63
N LYS A 200 -9.02 -18.68 -3.10
CA LYS A 200 -9.89 -19.85 -2.94
C LYS A 200 -9.29 -21.12 -3.56
N TYR A 201 -8.67 -20.99 -4.73
CA TYR A 201 -8.05 -22.12 -5.42
C TYR A 201 -6.84 -22.67 -4.65
N ILE A 202 -5.93 -21.78 -4.22
CA ILE A 202 -4.77 -22.19 -3.41
C ILE A 202 -5.23 -22.83 -2.10
N GLN A 203 -6.18 -22.20 -1.40
CA GLN A 203 -6.71 -22.74 -0.15
C GLN A 203 -7.32 -24.12 -0.34
N LYS A 204 -8.12 -24.33 -1.40
CA LYS A 204 -8.72 -25.64 -1.69
C LYS A 204 -7.66 -26.73 -1.92
N LYS A 205 -6.52 -26.37 -2.53
CA LYS A 205 -5.48 -27.32 -2.94
C LYS A 205 -4.47 -27.63 -1.81
N PHE A 206 -4.13 -26.65 -0.99
CA PHE A 206 -3.03 -26.75 -0.03
C PHE A 206 -3.41 -26.45 1.43
N GLY A 207 -4.58 -25.84 1.64
CA GLY A 207 -5.13 -25.53 2.95
C GLY A 207 -5.80 -26.74 3.60
N SER A 208 -6.03 -26.64 4.91
CA SER A 208 -6.68 -27.68 5.71
C SER A 208 -8.03 -27.23 6.28
N LYS A 209 -8.30 -25.92 6.29
CA LYS A 209 -9.52 -25.32 6.85
C LYS A 209 -10.44 -24.77 5.77
N LYS A 210 -11.72 -24.66 6.13
CA LYS A 210 -12.70 -23.95 5.30
C LYS A 210 -12.58 -22.46 5.55
N ILE A 211 -12.87 -21.69 4.50
CA ILE A 211 -13.00 -20.23 4.60
C ILE A 211 -14.45 -19.91 4.96
N GLU A 212 -14.63 -19.25 6.10
CA GLU A 212 -15.93 -18.92 6.69
C GLU A 212 -16.06 -17.43 6.97
N THR A 213 -15.02 -16.82 7.55
CA THR A 213 -15.06 -15.44 8.04
C THR A 213 -14.09 -14.50 7.34
N PHE A 214 -13.14 -15.04 6.56
CA PHE A 214 -12.21 -14.23 5.79
C PHE A 214 -12.95 -13.24 4.87
N PRO A 215 -12.53 -11.96 4.82
CA PRO A 215 -13.18 -10.98 3.94
C PRO A 215 -13.02 -11.37 2.46
N ILE A 216 -14.14 -11.51 1.75
CA ILE A 216 -14.18 -11.95 0.35
C ILE A 216 -14.63 -10.82 -0.57
N ASN A 217 -13.79 -10.45 -1.53
CA ASN A 217 -14.20 -9.55 -2.61
C ASN A 217 -14.80 -10.31 -3.80
N GLY A 218 -15.99 -10.89 -3.59
CA GLY A 218 -16.73 -11.58 -4.66
C GLY A 218 -17.37 -10.63 -5.68
N VAL A 219 -17.86 -11.17 -6.80
CA VAL A 219 -18.52 -10.39 -7.87
C VAL A 219 -19.67 -9.53 -7.32
N PHE A 220 -20.50 -10.08 -6.44
CA PHE A 220 -21.59 -9.33 -5.81
C PHE A 220 -21.09 -8.17 -4.94
N ASN A 221 -19.97 -8.36 -4.23
CA ASN A 221 -19.38 -7.31 -3.40
C ASN A 221 -18.85 -6.18 -4.29
N VAL A 222 -18.14 -6.51 -5.38
CA VAL A 222 -17.67 -5.55 -6.38
C VAL A 222 -18.84 -4.77 -6.99
N LEU A 223 -19.91 -5.45 -7.41
CA LEU A 223 -21.10 -4.79 -7.97
C LEU A 223 -21.76 -3.85 -6.95
N LYS A 224 -21.91 -4.31 -5.71
CA LYS A 224 -22.48 -3.51 -4.62
C LYS A 224 -21.65 -2.28 -4.31
N THR A 225 -20.32 -2.41 -4.19
CA THR A 225 -19.43 -1.31 -3.82
C THR A 225 -19.28 -0.30 -4.96
N HIS A 226 -19.10 -0.75 -6.20
CA HIS A 226 -18.81 0.13 -7.34
C HIS A 226 -20.05 0.66 -8.06
N LEU A 227 -21.10 -0.14 -8.26
CA LEU A 227 -22.27 0.29 -9.03
C LEU A 227 -23.34 0.91 -8.14
N ILE A 228 -23.65 0.25 -7.01
CA ILE A 228 -24.74 0.68 -6.11
C ILE A 228 -24.25 1.77 -5.15
N LYS A 229 -23.20 1.49 -4.37
CA LYS A 229 -22.65 2.44 -3.39
C LYS A 229 -21.73 3.48 -4.01
N ARG A 230 -21.22 3.21 -5.22
CA ARG A 230 -20.36 4.11 -6.01
C ARG A 230 -19.15 4.61 -5.23
N ILE A 231 -18.56 3.72 -4.43
CA ILE A 231 -17.39 3.98 -3.59
C ILE A 231 -16.20 4.31 -4.49
N LYS A 232 -15.47 5.36 -4.14
CA LYS A 232 -14.27 5.83 -4.84
C LYS A 232 -13.07 5.68 -3.94
N ASN A 233 -12.00 5.12 -4.50
CA ASN A 233 -10.70 5.06 -3.86
C ASN A 233 -9.88 6.30 -4.27
N ILE A 234 -9.35 7.04 -3.30
CA ILE A 234 -8.61 8.28 -3.52
C ILE A 234 -7.18 8.13 -3.00
N ARG A 235 -6.21 8.29 -3.90
CA ARG A 235 -4.77 8.33 -3.60
C ARG A 235 -4.36 9.78 -3.36
N ILE A 236 -4.68 10.31 -2.19
CA ILE A 236 -4.54 11.75 -1.90
C ILE A 236 -3.08 12.22 -1.99
N LEU A 237 -2.12 11.33 -1.71
CA LEU A 237 -0.69 11.63 -1.76
C LEU A 237 -0.18 11.95 -3.17
N ASN A 238 -0.89 11.53 -4.24
CA ASN A 238 -0.54 11.89 -5.61
C ASN A 238 -0.79 13.38 -5.92
N TYR A 239 -1.63 14.07 -5.14
CA TYR A 239 -1.99 15.48 -5.34
C TYR A 239 -1.17 16.44 -4.48
N ILE A 240 -0.04 15.98 -3.95
CA ILE A 240 0.92 16.79 -3.20
C ILE A 240 2.34 16.41 -3.65
N ASP A 241 3.32 17.25 -3.32
CA ASP A 241 4.72 16.95 -3.55
C ASP A 241 5.22 16.03 -2.42
N TYR A 242 4.83 14.76 -2.51
CA TYR A 242 5.10 13.78 -1.47
C TYR A 242 6.59 13.42 -1.43
N ASN A 243 7.25 13.80 -0.34
CA ASN A 243 8.59 13.35 0.01
C ASN A 243 8.55 12.53 1.30
N LYS A 244 9.12 11.32 1.26
CA LYS A 244 9.04 10.37 2.38
C LYS A 244 9.80 10.87 3.63
N GLU A 245 10.99 11.43 3.47
CA GLU A 245 11.81 11.87 4.60
C GLU A 245 11.26 13.14 5.26
N GLU A 246 10.72 14.07 4.47
CA GLU A 246 10.01 15.23 5.01
C GLU A 246 8.76 14.82 5.78
N THR A 247 8.01 13.85 5.24
CA THR A 247 6.84 13.27 5.90
C THR A 247 7.20 12.64 7.24
N LEU A 248 8.29 11.87 7.31
CA LEU A 248 8.76 11.29 8.57
C LEU A 248 9.03 12.35 9.62
N LYS A 249 9.74 13.43 9.27
CA LYS A 249 10.06 14.53 10.19
C LYS A 249 8.79 15.19 10.74
N ILE A 250 7.77 15.37 9.90
CA ILE A 250 6.47 15.91 10.33
C ILE A 250 5.81 14.96 11.33
N LEU A 251 5.75 13.66 11.01
CA LEU A 251 5.09 12.68 11.88
C LEU A 251 5.81 12.51 13.22
N GLU A 252 7.15 12.52 13.22
CA GLU A 252 7.96 12.46 14.45
C GLU A 252 7.66 13.65 15.36
N LYS A 253 7.65 14.86 14.78
CA LYS A 253 7.37 16.10 15.50
C LYS A 253 5.94 16.19 16.01
N GLU A 254 4.97 15.83 15.18
CA GLU A 254 3.55 16.03 15.49
C GLU A 254 2.97 14.87 16.30
N TYR A 255 3.42 13.63 16.13
CA TYR A 255 2.73 12.46 16.69
C TYR A 255 3.64 11.54 17.51
N SER A 256 4.87 11.98 17.81
CA SER A 256 5.89 11.13 18.42
C SER A 256 6.06 9.81 17.66
N TYR A 257 5.89 9.86 16.34
CA TYR A 257 5.96 8.71 15.45
C TYR A 257 7.35 8.06 15.54
N LYS A 258 7.38 6.74 15.64
CA LYS A 258 8.63 5.97 15.71
C LYS A 258 8.98 5.42 14.34
N ARG A 259 10.22 5.68 13.88
CA ARG A 259 10.73 5.10 12.63
C ARG A 259 10.89 3.59 12.75
N TYR A 260 10.63 2.90 11.65
CA TYR A 260 11.03 1.51 11.49
C TYR A 260 12.49 1.47 11.04
N ASN A 261 13.26 0.53 11.60
CA ASN A 261 14.65 0.32 11.20
C ASN A 261 14.78 -0.14 9.74
N LYS A 262 13.73 -0.78 9.20
CA LYS A 262 13.69 -1.36 7.85
C LYS A 262 12.33 -1.07 7.19
N LYS A 263 12.30 -1.11 5.86
CA LYS A 263 11.04 -0.96 5.09
C LYS A 263 10.10 -2.14 5.40
N HIS A 264 8.81 -1.87 5.48
CA HIS A 264 7.77 -2.81 5.92
C HIS A 264 7.92 -3.33 7.34
N GLY A 265 8.62 -2.59 8.21
CA GLY A 265 8.78 -2.93 9.63
C GLY A 265 7.48 -2.81 10.44
N GLU A 266 6.38 -2.37 9.84
CA GLU A 266 5.05 -2.44 10.44
C GLU A 266 4.57 -3.88 10.65
N SER A 267 4.95 -4.82 9.77
CA SER A 267 4.50 -6.22 9.84
C SER A 267 5.69 -7.19 9.92
N VAL A 268 5.68 -8.06 10.93
CA VAL A 268 6.69 -9.11 11.11
C VAL A 268 6.69 -10.07 9.91
N TYR A 269 5.51 -10.44 9.43
CA TYR A 269 5.35 -11.36 8.30
C TYR A 269 5.86 -10.75 7.01
N THR A 270 5.42 -9.53 6.65
CA THR A 270 5.88 -8.85 5.44
C THR A 270 7.38 -8.64 5.44
N TYR A 271 7.93 -8.22 6.60
CA TYR A 271 9.36 -8.09 6.76
C TYR A 271 10.09 -9.41 6.49
N PHE A 272 9.66 -10.52 7.10
CA PHE A 272 10.25 -11.84 6.88
C PHE A 272 10.13 -12.31 5.43
N LEU A 273 8.98 -12.09 4.79
CA LEU A 273 8.77 -12.45 3.39
C LEU A 273 9.74 -11.72 2.46
N GLN A 274 9.84 -10.39 2.60
CA GLN A 274 10.65 -9.56 1.71
C GLN A 274 12.15 -9.67 1.98
N SER A 275 12.55 -9.89 3.23
CA SER A 275 13.97 -9.99 3.61
C SER A 275 14.55 -11.40 3.44
N TYR A 276 13.72 -12.45 3.53
CA TYR A 276 14.20 -13.83 3.53
C TYR A 276 13.57 -14.70 2.44
N ILE A 277 12.24 -14.87 2.44
CA ILE A 277 11.61 -15.85 1.53
C ILE A 277 11.76 -15.45 0.06
N LEU A 278 11.41 -14.21 -0.29
CA LEU A 278 11.49 -13.72 -1.67
C LEU A 278 12.92 -13.74 -2.24
N PRO A 279 13.94 -13.25 -1.51
CA PRO A 279 15.33 -13.31 -1.98
C PRO A 279 15.86 -14.75 -2.07
N LYS A 280 15.60 -15.60 -1.06
CA LYS A 280 16.19 -16.96 -1.02
C LYS A 280 15.52 -17.94 -1.97
N ARG A 281 14.20 -17.87 -2.11
CA ARG A 281 13.43 -18.85 -2.90
C ARG A 281 13.21 -18.41 -4.34
N PHE A 282 13.02 -17.12 -4.57
CA PHE A 282 12.64 -16.59 -5.88
C PHE A 282 13.68 -15.66 -6.49
N ASN A 283 14.76 -15.34 -5.75
CA ASN A 283 15.74 -14.34 -6.14
C ASN A 283 15.13 -12.94 -6.37
N PHE A 284 14.02 -12.65 -5.68
CA PHE A 284 13.31 -11.37 -5.78
C PHE A 284 13.70 -10.45 -4.63
N ASP A 285 14.34 -9.32 -4.95
CA ASP A 285 14.64 -8.25 -4.00
C ASP A 285 13.71 -7.06 -4.25
N LYS A 286 12.62 -6.96 -3.48
CA LYS A 286 11.62 -5.89 -3.61
C LYS A 286 12.20 -4.49 -3.39
N ARG A 287 13.37 -4.36 -2.74
CA ARG A 287 14.05 -3.06 -2.60
C ARG A 287 14.41 -2.46 -3.96
N LYS A 288 14.73 -3.28 -4.97
CA LYS A 288 15.05 -2.80 -6.32
C LYS A 288 13.89 -2.03 -6.95
N GLY A 289 12.67 -2.55 -6.83
CA GLY A 289 11.47 -1.87 -7.32
C GLY A 289 11.24 -0.54 -6.60
N HIS A 290 11.27 -0.57 -5.28
CA HIS A 290 11.06 0.62 -4.44
C HIS A 290 12.11 1.72 -4.65
N LEU A 291 13.40 1.36 -4.66
CA LEU A 291 14.47 2.31 -4.90
C LEU A 291 14.41 2.84 -6.35
N SER A 292 14.03 2.00 -7.31
CA SER A 292 13.81 2.44 -8.69
C SER A 292 12.66 3.42 -8.82
N SER A 293 11.56 3.25 -8.09
CA SER A 293 10.49 4.26 -8.01
C SER A 293 10.99 5.60 -7.46
N LEU A 294 11.79 5.56 -6.37
CA LEU A 294 12.37 6.78 -5.81
C LEU A 294 13.30 7.49 -6.79
N ILE A 295 14.14 6.76 -7.54
CA ILE A 295 14.97 7.32 -8.63
C ILE A 295 14.08 7.97 -9.69
N CYS A 296 13.02 7.29 -10.16
CA CYS A 296 12.14 7.82 -11.20
C CYS A 296 11.37 9.08 -10.76
N SER A 297 11.12 9.22 -9.46
CA SER A 297 10.51 10.40 -8.85
C SER A 297 11.51 11.50 -8.43
N ASN A 298 12.79 11.34 -8.76
CA ASN A 298 13.89 12.25 -8.38
C ASN A 298 14.06 12.46 -6.87
N GLN A 299 13.68 11.47 -6.04
CA GLN A 299 13.87 11.55 -4.59
C GLN A 299 15.24 11.07 -4.12
N ILE A 300 15.89 10.18 -4.87
CA ILE A 300 17.24 9.70 -4.62
C ILE A 300 17.99 9.54 -5.95
N THR A 301 19.31 9.56 -5.88
CA THR A 301 20.20 9.20 -6.98
C THR A 301 20.33 7.68 -7.13
N ARG A 302 20.79 7.24 -8.31
CA ARG A 302 21.09 5.83 -8.54
C ARG A 302 22.21 5.31 -7.63
N ASP A 303 23.20 6.14 -7.31
CA ASP A 303 24.33 5.75 -6.46
C ASP A 303 23.92 5.55 -5.00
N GLU A 304 23.02 6.39 -4.49
CA GLU A 304 22.39 6.19 -3.17
C GLU A 304 21.59 4.88 -3.13
N ALA A 305 20.83 4.57 -4.19
CA ALA A 305 20.09 3.32 -4.30
C ALA A 305 21.03 2.10 -4.31
N LEU A 306 22.11 2.13 -5.09
CA LEU A 306 23.11 1.07 -5.11
C LEU A 306 23.79 0.90 -3.75
N THR A 307 24.09 1.99 -3.06
CA THR A 307 24.66 1.96 -1.71
C THR A 307 23.68 1.33 -0.72
N SER A 308 22.38 1.61 -0.84
CA SER A 308 21.34 0.99 -0.03
C SER A 308 21.21 -0.52 -0.28
N LEU A 309 21.32 -0.95 -1.55
CA LEU A 309 21.25 -2.37 -1.92
C LEU A 309 22.42 -3.21 -1.40
N LYS A 310 23.58 -2.59 -1.14
CA LYS A 310 24.74 -3.27 -0.51
C LYS A 310 24.49 -3.69 0.93
N LYS A 311 23.52 -3.07 1.61
CA LYS A 311 23.15 -3.46 2.99
C LYS A 311 22.49 -4.83 2.97
N GLU A 312 22.78 -5.64 3.97
CA GLU A 312 22.15 -6.95 4.11
C GLU A 312 20.63 -6.82 4.34
N LEU A 313 19.89 -7.81 3.83
CA LEU A 313 18.43 -7.85 3.95
C LEU A 313 18.00 -8.21 5.37
N LEU A 314 18.74 -9.11 6.03
CA LEU A 314 18.51 -9.56 7.41
C LEU A 314 19.41 -8.88 8.41
#